data_AF-A0A1Y3AS38-F1
#
_entry.id   AF-A0A1Y3AS38-F1
#
_cell.length_a   1.000
_cell.length_b   1.000
_cell.length_c   1.000
_cell.angle_alpha   90.00
_cell.angle_beta   90.00
_cell.angle_gamma   90.00
#
_symmetry.space_group_name_H-M   'P 1'
#
loop_
_entity.id
_entity.type
_entity.pdbx_description
1 polymer ?
#
loop_
_entity_poly.entity_id
_entity_poly.type
_entity_poly.pdbx_seq_one_letter_code
_entity_poly.pdbx_strand_id
1 'polypeptide(L)'
;MPEHLIIFRDGVSEGQFDTVRDVEIPLIRKAIEAKTLKNMKPITLTLIIVQKRHNTRFVTTEPYQKDARSRQMTRNVPSGTVVDNTIVEPNFDIFYVNSHFSILGTSRPTKYIVSVNELKLSNAELQRLCFLVCFNCVRHKMPMSLPTPVMYADLCAYKSKIHIMHRISTEEKYNEEEIDYDFDDHQSPENIEVENRQIHRYQQWVKIPDNSKDCLFFV
;
A
#
# COMPACT_ATOMS: atom_id res chain seq x y z
N MET A 1 -11.76 7.70 19.61
CA MET A 1 -11.41 6.52 18.78
C MET A 1 -12.44 6.38 17.67
N PRO A 2 -12.05 6.03 16.44
CA PRO A 2 -12.99 5.86 15.34
C PRO A 2 -13.90 4.64 15.56
N GLU A 3 -15.11 4.66 15.00
CA GLU A 3 -16.04 3.53 15.05
C GLU A 3 -15.69 2.45 14.00
N HIS A 4 -15.10 2.87 12.89
CA HIS A 4 -14.76 2.02 11.75
C HIS A 4 -13.32 2.27 11.32
N LEU A 5 -12.58 1.20 11.04
CA LEU A 5 -11.22 1.25 10.54
C LEU A 5 -11.14 0.54 9.18
N ILE A 6 -10.77 1.29 8.14
CA ILE A 6 -10.55 0.75 6.79
C ILE A 6 -9.05 0.82 6.48
N ILE A 7 -8.46 -0.33 6.17
CA ILE A 7 -7.03 -0.47 5.89
C ILE A 7 -6.84 -0.88 4.44
N PHE A 8 -6.01 -0.12 3.72
CA PHE A 8 -5.51 -0.51 2.41
C PHE A 8 -4.10 -1.08 2.56
N ARG A 9 -3.92 -2.36 2.23
CA ARG A 9 -2.65 -3.08 2.38
C ARG A 9 -2.02 -3.33 1.01
N ASP A 10 -0.95 -2.61 0.68
CA ASP A 10 -0.17 -2.82 -0.55
C ASP A 10 1.12 -3.59 -0.29
N GLY A 11 1.63 -4.30 -1.30
CA GLY A 11 2.88 -5.06 -1.20
C GLY A 11 2.68 -6.52 -0.77
N VAL A 12 1.58 -7.14 -1.18
CA VAL A 12 1.22 -8.53 -0.85
C VAL A 12 1.03 -9.31 -2.14
N SER A 13 1.75 -10.41 -2.31
CA SER A 13 1.53 -11.38 -3.38
C SER A 13 0.46 -12.40 -2.98
N GLU A 14 -0.07 -13.15 -3.95
CA GLU A 14 -1.14 -14.15 -3.68
C GLU A 14 -0.68 -15.22 -2.67
N GLY A 15 0.58 -15.64 -2.71
CA GLY A 15 1.15 -16.59 -1.74
C GLY A 15 1.29 -16.04 -0.31
N GLN A 16 1.02 -14.75 -0.09
CA GLN A 16 1.10 -14.09 1.23
C GLN A 16 -0.28 -13.75 1.81
N PHE A 17 -1.37 -14.13 1.14
CA PHE A 17 -2.73 -13.86 1.64
C PHE A 17 -2.98 -14.52 2.99
N ASP A 18 -2.49 -15.75 3.18
CA ASP A 18 -2.57 -16.45 4.46
C ASP A 18 -1.77 -15.73 5.55
N THR A 19 -0.62 -15.14 5.23
CA THR A 19 0.14 -14.32 6.19
C THR A 19 -0.65 -13.09 6.63
N VAL A 20 -1.32 -12.40 5.70
CA VAL A 20 -2.18 -11.26 6.07
C VAL A 20 -3.33 -11.71 6.96
N ARG A 21 -3.99 -12.83 6.61
CA ARG A 21 -5.13 -13.41 7.35
C ARG A 21 -4.75 -13.87 8.75
N ASP A 22 -3.68 -14.65 8.86
CA ASP A 22 -3.36 -15.42 10.06
C ASP A 22 -2.37 -14.69 10.97
N VAL A 23 -1.65 -13.68 10.46
CA VAL A 23 -0.67 -12.90 11.23
C VAL A 23 -1.06 -11.43 11.34
N GLU A 24 -1.18 -10.71 10.22
CA GLU A 24 -1.38 -9.26 10.27
C GLU A 24 -2.73 -8.87 10.90
N ILE A 25 -3.83 -9.50 10.48
CA ILE A 25 -5.17 -9.19 10.97
C ILE A 25 -5.31 -9.44 12.49
N PRO A 26 -4.88 -10.59 13.06
CA PRO A 26 -4.90 -10.80 14.50
C PRO A 26 -4.06 -9.78 15.28
N LEU A 27 -2.89 -9.38 14.76
CA LEU A 27 -2.05 -8.35 15.39
C LEU A 27 -2.73 -6.97 15.38
N ILE A 28 -3.36 -6.60 14.27
CA ILE A 28 -4.15 -5.36 14.15
C ILE A 28 -5.31 -5.39 15.16
N ARG A 29 -6.04 -6.50 15.27
CA ARG A 29 -7.13 -6.65 16.26
C ARG A 29 -6.64 -6.49 17.69
N LYS A 30 -5.54 -7.17 18.04
CA LYS A 30 -4.93 -7.05 19.37
C LYS A 30 -4.53 -5.61 19.69
N ALA A 31 -4.00 -4.87 18.71
CA ALA A 31 -3.65 -3.46 18.88
C ALA A 31 -4.89 -2.57 19.07
N ILE A 32 -5.98 -2.83 18.34
CA ILE A 32 -7.27 -2.15 18.50
C ILE A 32 -7.83 -2.40 19.90
N GLU A 33 -7.88 -3.67 20.33
CA GLU A 33 -8.38 -4.06 21.66
C GLU A 33 -7.60 -3.40 22.79
N ALA A 34 -6.26 -3.38 22.69
CA ALA A 34 -5.39 -2.73 23.68
C ALA A 34 -5.63 -1.21 23.82
N LYS A 35 -6.21 -0.56 22.81
CA LYS A 35 -6.53 0.87 22.80
C LYS A 35 -8.01 1.16 23.00
N THR A 36 -8.87 0.16 22.97
CA THR A 36 -10.32 0.31 23.11
C THR A 36 -10.69 0.26 24.59
N LEU A 37 -11.43 1.27 25.06
CA LEU A 37 -11.91 1.29 26.44
C LEU A 37 -12.97 0.20 26.64
N LYS A 38 -13.00 -0.42 27.82
CA LYS A 38 -13.89 -1.57 28.16
C LYS A 38 -15.39 -1.35 27.89
N ASN A 39 -15.84 -0.09 27.79
CA ASN A 39 -17.25 0.27 27.59
C ASN A 39 -17.55 0.80 26.18
N MET A 40 -16.61 0.75 25.25
CA MET A 40 -16.83 1.17 23.86
C MET A 40 -17.24 -0.02 23.00
N LYS A 41 -18.04 0.26 21.96
CA LYS A 41 -18.35 -0.73 20.93
C LYS A 41 -17.05 -1.18 20.23
N PRO A 42 -16.92 -2.46 19.86
CA PRO A 42 -15.79 -2.92 19.07
C PRO A 42 -15.68 -2.12 17.77
N ILE A 43 -14.46 -1.67 17.45
CA ILE A 43 -14.16 -0.99 16.19
C ILE A 43 -14.24 -2.02 15.06
N THR A 44 -15.06 -1.77 14.05
CA THR A 44 -15.17 -2.69 12.92
C THR A 44 -13.97 -2.52 11.98
N LEU A 45 -13.35 -3.63 11.58
CA LEU A 45 -12.24 -3.64 10.65
C LEU A 45 -12.69 -4.01 9.23
N THR A 46 -12.25 -3.25 8.24
CA THR A 46 -12.29 -3.65 6.82
C THR A 46 -10.87 -3.57 6.27
N LEU A 47 -10.33 -4.68 5.78
CA LEU A 47 -8.98 -4.75 5.21
C LEU A 47 -9.08 -5.12 3.74
N ILE A 48 -8.53 -4.24 2.90
CA ILE A 48 -8.52 -4.38 1.45
C ILE A 48 -7.06 -4.45 1.00
N ILE A 49 -6.66 -5.59 0.45
CA ILE A 49 -5.35 -5.75 -0.17
C ILE A 49 -5.38 -5.07 -1.54
N VAL A 50 -4.34 -4.29 -1.82
CA VAL A 50 -4.18 -3.53 -3.05
C VAL A 50 -3.00 -4.09 -3.82
N GLN A 51 -3.25 -4.58 -5.03
CA GLN A 51 -2.22 -5.09 -5.93
C GLN A 51 -2.08 -4.16 -7.13
N LYS A 52 -1.03 -3.32 -7.09
CA LYS A 52 -0.73 -2.33 -8.13
C LYS A 52 0.13 -2.86 -9.28
N ARG A 53 0.72 -4.04 -9.13
CA ARG A 53 1.66 -4.66 -10.08
C ARG A 53 1.15 -6.05 -10.50
N HIS A 54 0.30 -6.12 -11.52
CA HIS A 54 -0.17 -7.37 -12.15
C HIS A 54 -0.31 -7.26 -13.68
N ASN A 55 -0.38 -8.36 -14.41
CA ASN A 55 -0.32 -8.31 -15.88
C ASN A 55 -1.66 -8.00 -16.57
N THR A 56 -2.77 -8.02 -15.84
CA THR A 56 -4.11 -7.66 -16.37
C THR A 56 -4.16 -6.23 -16.95
N ARG A 57 -4.70 -6.08 -18.16
CA ARG A 57 -4.98 -4.80 -18.83
C ARG A 57 -6.39 -4.85 -19.42
N PHE A 58 -7.09 -3.72 -19.41
CA PHE A 58 -8.38 -3.57 -20.07
C PHE A 58 -8.29 -2.55 -21.19
N VAL A 59 -8.89 -2.90 -22.31
CA VAL A 59 -8.95 -2.06 -23.50
C VAL A 59 -10.36 -2.04 -24.06
N THR A 60 -10.75 -0.93 -24.66
CA THR A 60 -11.99 -0.84 -25.42
C THR A 60 -11.82 -1.54 -26.77
N THR A 61 -12.89 -2.14 -27.27
CA THR A 61 -12.92 -2.79 -28.59
C THR A 61 -12.64 -1.78 -29.71
N GLU A 62 -13.23 -0.60 -29.61
CA GLU A 62 -13.03 0.51 -30.55
C GLU A 62 -12.25 1.67 -29.92
N PRO A 63 -11.38 2.36 -30.68
CA PRO A 63 -10.76 3.60 -30.22
C PRO A 63 -11.81 4.71 -30.04
N TYR A 64 -11.60 5.57 -29.05
CA TYR A 64 -12.46 6.73 -28.82
C TYR A 64 -11.66 7.95 -28.37
N GLN A 65 -12.28 9.13 -28.39
CA GLN A 65 -11.70 10.35 -27.83
C GLN A 65 -12.10 10.48 -26.36
N LYS A 66 -11.13 10.65 -25.46
CA LYS A 66 -11.39 10.70 -24.01
C LYS A 66 -12.23 11.90 -23.59
N ASP A 67 -12.07 13.02 -24.29
CA ASP A 67 -12.78 14.28 -24.07
C ASP A 67 -12.83 15.07 -25.37
N ALA A 68 -13.74 16.05 -25.47
CA ALA A 68 -13.94 16.86 -26.67
C ALA A 68 -12.72 17.70 -27.07
N ARG A 69 -11.73 17.86 -26.18
CA ARG A 69 -10.48 18.60 -26.43
C ARG A 69 -9.34 17.68 -26.86
N SER A 70 -9.53 16.36 -26.77
CA SER A 70 -8.49 15.37 -27.04
C SER A 70 -8.41 15.08 -28.53
N ARG A 71 -7.26 15.41 -29.11
CA ARG A 71 -6.95 15.12 -30.52
C ARG A 71 -6.49 13.68 -30.77
N GLN A 72 -6.24 12.91 -29.71
CA GLN A 72 -5.70 11.55 -29.80
C GLN A 72 -6.78 10.53 -29.44
N MET A 73 -6.93 9.51 -30.29
CA MET A 73 -7.76 8.37 -29.94
C MET A 73 -7.03 7.48 -28.95
N THR A 74 -7.77 6.92 -28.00
CA THR A 74 -7.28 5.97 -27.01
C THR A 74 -8.10 4.69 -27.06
N ARG A 75 -7.47 3.59 -26.66
CA ARG A 75 -8.13 2.31 -26.39
C ARG A 75 -8.13 1.96 -24.90
N ASN A 76 -7.65 2.86 -24.03
CA ASN A 76 -7.74 2.66 -22.58
C ASN A 76 -9.19 2.71 -22.14
N VAL A 77 -9.58 1.85 -21.21
CA VAL A 77 -10.91 1.97 -20.61
C VAL A 77 -11.07 3.31 -19.87
N PRO A 78 -12.30 3.87 -19.81
CA PRO A 78 -12.56 5.10 -19.05
C PRO A 78 -12.17 4.98 -17.58
N SER A 79 -11.87 6.13 -16.95
CA SER A 79 -11.77 6.21 -15.49
C SER A 79 -13.13 5.85 -14.87
N GLY A 80 -13.11 5.05 -13.81
CA GLY A 80 -14.30 4.51 -13.16
C GLY A 80 -14.73 3.14 -13.68
N THR A 81 -14.04 2.58 -14.68
CA THR A 81 -14.31 1.21 -15.14
C THR A 81 -13.98 0.22 -14.03
N VAL A 82 -14.96 -0.61 -13.67
CA VAL A 82 -14.83 -1.70 -12.70
C VAL A 82 -15.01 -3.03 -13.42
N VAL A 83 -14.19 -4.02 -13.07
CA VAL A 83 -14.35 -5.41 -13.53
C VAL A 83 -14.31 -6.32 -12.30
N ASP A 84 -15.44 -6.92 -11.98
CA ASP A 84 -15.68 -7.74 -10.80
C ASP A 84 -16.26 -9.13 -11.13
N ASN A 85 -16.34 -9.46 -12.43
CA ASN A 85 -16.92 -10.70 -12.94
C ASN A 85 -16.01 -11.34 -14.00
N THR A 86 -16.18 -12.65 -14.21
CA THR A 86 -15.55 -13.47 -15.27
C THR A 86 -14.04 -13.71 -15.15
N ILE A 87 -13.24 -12.68 -14.88
CA ILE A 87 -11.76 -12.75 -14.84
C ILE A 87 -11.19 -12.63 -13.42
N VAL A 88 -12.06 -12.76 -12.41
CA VAL A 88 -11.72 -12.70 -11.00
C VAL A 88 -11.70 -14.11 -10.43
N GLU A 89 -10.84 -14.35 -9.43
CA GLU A 89 -10.73 -15.67 -8.81
C GLU A 89 -12.00 -16.01 -8.01
N PRO A 90 -12.61 -17.20 -8.19
CA PRO A 90 -13.91 -17.52 -7.60
C PRO A 90 -13.90 -17.64 -6.07
N ASN A 91 -12.72 -17.85 -5.48
CA ASN A 91 -12.57 -18.07 -4.04
C ASN A 91 -12.29 -16.80 -3.24
N PHE A 92 -12.09 -15.66 -3.92
CA PHE A 92 -11.73 -14.41 -3.28
C PHE A 92 -12.66 -13.30 -3.75
N ASP A 93 -13.00 -12.38 -2.85
CA ASP A 93 -13.75 -11.17 -3.22
C ASP A 93 -12.79 -10.18 -3.86
N ILE A 94 -12.74 -10.21 -5.19
CA ILE A 94 -11.76 -9.51 -6.02
C ILE A 94 -12.48 -8.67 -7.05
N PHE A 95 -11.99 -7.45 -7.23
CA PHE A 95 -12.40 -6.59 -8.32
C PHE A 95 -11.24 -5.71 -8.78
N TYR A 96 -11.29 -5.30 -10.04
CA TYR A 96 -10.37 -4.35 -10.62
C TYR A 96 -11.04 -3.00 -10.77
N VAL A 97 -10.34 -1.90 -10.47
CA VAL A 97 -10.81 -0.54 -10.73
C VAL A 97 -9.77 0.22 -11.53
N ASN A 98 -10.18 0.76 -12.68
CA ASN A 98 -9.39 1.74 -13.41
C ASN A 98 -9.76 3.15 -12.94
N SER A 99 -9.08 3.68 -11.93
CA SER A 99 -9.42 4.99 -11.35
C SER A 99 -8.89 6.20 -12.13
N HIS A 100 -7.94 6.01 -13.04
CA HIS A 100 -7.21 7.09 -13.70
C HIS A 100 -7.24 6.96 -15.22
N PHE A 101 -6.83 8.04 -15.89
CA PHE A 101 -6.52 8.00 -17.31
C PHE A 101 -5.00 7.96 -17.51
N SER A 102 -4.49 6.98 -18.25
CA SER A 102 -3.07 6.95 -18.60
C SER A 102 -2.81 7.81 -19.83
N ILE A 103 -1.98 8.85 -19.66
CA ILE A 103 -1.57 9.76 -20.74
C ILE A 103 -0.72 9.03 -21.77
N LEU A 104 0.12 8.09 -21.32
CA LEU A 104 1.01 7.30 -22.15
C LEU A 104 0.82 5.81 -21.86
N GLY A 105 0.76 5.00 -22.92
CA GLY A 105 0.63 3.56 -22.85
C GLY A 105 -0.74 3.07 -22.38
N THR A 106 -0.79 1.79 -21.99
CA THR A 106 -2.03 1.13 -21.56
C THR A 106 -2.23 1.25 -20.05
N SER A 107 -3.42 1.68 -19.64
CA SER A 107 -3.80 1.79 -18.24
C SER A 107 -3.72 0.46 -17.52
N ARG A 108 -3.08 0.49 -16.35
CA ARG A 108 -3.05 -0.63 -15.41
C ARG A 108 -4.14 -0.37 -14.36
N PRO A 109 -5.29 -1.06 -14.43
CA PRO A 109 -6.29 -0.99 -13.36
C PRO A 109 -5.67 -1.55 -12.08
N THR A 110 -6.17 -1.16 -10.91
CA THR A 110 -5.70 -1.70 -9.63
C THR A 110 -6.58 -2.88 -9.23
N LYS A 111 -5.97 -4.02 -8.88
CA LYS A 111 -6.65 -5.20 -8.32
C LYS A 111 -6.83 -5.00 -6.82
N TYR A 112 -8.07 -5.13 -6.35
CA TYR A 112 -8.45 -5.07 -4.95
C TYR A 112 -8.93 -6.44 -4.51
N ILE A 113 -8.50 -6.86 -3.32
CA ILE A 113 -8.92 -8.11 -2.69
C ILE A 113 -9.45 -7.78 -1.31
N VAL A 114 -10.72 -8.06 -1.06
CA VAL A 114 -11.36 -7.80 0.23
C VAL A 114 -11.03 -8.97 1.16
N SER A 115 -10.15 -8.73 2.12
CA SER A 115 -9.71 -9.76 3.07
C SER A 115 -10.63 -9.83 4.29
N VAL A 116 -11.08 -8.67 4.78
CA VAL A 116 -12.02 -8.56 5.91
C VAL A 116 -13.02 -7.44 5.61
N ASN A 117 -14.31 -7.65 5.89
CA ASN A 117 -15.36 -6.66 5.72
C ASN A 117 -16.38 -6.74 6.87
N GLU A 118 -15.99 -6.31 8.07
CA GLU A 118 -16.90 -6.28 9.23
C GLU A 118 -17.91 -5.13 9.16
N LEU A 119 -17.60 -4.11 8.38
CA LEU A 119 -18.52 -3.01 8.10
C LEU A 119 -19.70 -3.46 7.21
N LYS A 120 -19.60 -4.67 6.61
CA LYS A 120 -20.63 -5.27 5.73
C LYS A 120 -21.00 -4.35 4.56
N LEU A 121 -20.01 -3.65 4.01
CA LEU A 121 -20.19 -2.89 2.79
C LEU A 121 -20.54 -3.83 1.64
N SER A 122 -21.49 -3.43 0.80
CA SER A 122 -21.74 -4.10 -0.46
C SER A 122 -20.56 -3.96 -1.43
N ASN A 123 -20.47 -4.85 -2.42
CA ASN A 123 -19.42 -4.77 -3.45
C ASN A 123 -19.44 -3.42 -4.18
N ALA A 124 -20.64 -2.90 -4.48
CA ALA A 124 -20.79 -1.58 -5.10
C ALA A 124 -20.24 -0.44 -4.22
N GLU A 125 -20.46 -0.51 -2.90
CA GLU A 125 -19.93 0.47 -1.96
C GLU A 125 -18.40 0.37 -1.82
N LEU A 126 -17.85 -0.84 -1.77
CA LEU A 126 -16.40 -1.07 -1.74
C LEU A 126 -15.73 -0.56 -3.01
N GLN A 127 -16.27 -0.88 -4.18
CA GLN A 127 -15.79 -0.40 -5.47
C GLN A 127 -15.82 1.14 -5.54
N ARG A 128 -16.93 1.75 -5.10
CA ARG A 128 -17.08 3.21 -5.05
C ARG A 128 -16.10 3.85 -4.07
N LEU A 129 -15.91 3.25 -2.89
CA LEU A 129 -14.93 3.71 -1.89
C LEU A 129 -13.51 3.66 -2.48
N CYS A 130 -13.10 2.53 -3.04
CA CYS A 130 -11.79 2.36 -3.67
C CYS A 130 -11.57 3.37 -4.79
N PHE A 131 -12.60 3.67 -5.60
CA PHE A 131 -12.54 4.67 -6.64
C PHE A 131 -12.37 6.10 -6.08
N LEU A 132 -13.23 6.51 -5.14
CA LEU A 132 -13.25 7.87 -4.61
C LEU A 132 -11.99 8.23 -3.83
N VAL A 133 -11.41 7.27 -3.10
CA VAL A 133 -10.18 7.50 -2.33
C VAL A 133 -8.97 7.82 -3.24
N CYS A 134 -9.01 7.47 -4.53
CA CYS A 134 -7.99 7.85 -5.51
C CYS A 134 -7.98 9.35 -5.88
N PHE A 135 -9.04 10.10 -5.53
CA PHE A 135 -9.17 11.54 -5.83
C PHE A 135 -8.64 12.44 -4.71
N ASN A 136 -8.36 11.88 -3.53
CA ASN A 136 -8.01 12.65 -2.33
C ASN A 136 -6.50 12.96 -2.21
N CYS A 137 -5.73 12.80 -3.28
CA CYS A 137 -4.30 13.04 -3.29
C CYS A 137 -3.99 14.55 -3.36
N VAL A 138 -3.39 15.11 -2.31
CA VAL A 138 -3.06 16.55 -2.28
C VAL A 138 -1.94 16.97 -3.26
N ARG A 139 -1.16 16.01 -3.79
CA ARG A 139 -0.02 16.28 -4.69
C ARG A 139 -0.45 16.49 -6.15
N HIS A 140 -1.61 15.97 -6.55
CA HIS A 140 -2.05 15.94 -7.95
C HIS A 140 -3.52 16.36 -8.07
N LYS A 141 -3.84 17.12 -9.12
CA LYS A 141 -5.23 17.56 -9.40
C LYS A 141 -6.08 16.51 -10.12
N MET A 142 -5.47 15.39 -10.53
CA MET A 142 -6.10 14.32 -11.30
C MET A 142 -6.16 13.05 -10.44
N PRO A 143 -7.17 12.18 -10.65
CA PRO A 143 -7.26 10.92 -9.92
C PRO A 143 -6.03 10.06 -10.18
N MET A 144 -5.54 9.46 -9.11
CA MET A 144 -4.40 8.55 -9.14
C MET A 144 -4.85 7.14 -9.52
N SER A 145 -3.92 6.30 -9.97
CA SER A 145 -4.17 4.89 -10.24
C SER A 145 -4.42 4.06 -8.98
N LEU A 146 -4.05 4.58 -7.81
CA LEU A 146 -4.05 3.88 -6.52
C LEU A 146 -4.75 4.73 -5.46
N PRO A 147 -5.30 4.09 -4.42
CA PRO A 147 -5.87 4.79 -3.28
C PRO A 147 -4.81 5.70 -2.64
N THR A 148 -5.22 6.92 -2.28
CA THR A 148 -4.33 7.90 -1.64
C THR A 148 -3.57 7.33 -0.41
N PRO A 149 -4.19 6.54 0.50
CA PRO A 149 -3.47 5.95 1.64
C PRO A 149 -2.31 5.04 1.23
N VAL A 150 -2.47 4.25 0.15
CA VAL A 150 -1.41 3.37 -0.36
C VAL A 150 -0.24 4.19 -0.89
N MET A 151 -0.54 5.22 -1.68
CA MET A 151 0.49 6.10 -2.24
C MET A 151 1.25 6.85 -1.12
N TYR A 152 0.57 7.28 -0.07
CA TYR A 152 1.22 7.88 1.10
C TYR A 152 2.07 6.90 1.89
N ALA A 153 1.61 5.66 2.07
CA ALA A 153 2.42 4.61 2.69
C ALA A 153 3.71 4.33 1.87
N ASP A 154 3.61 4.28 0.54
CA ASP A 154 4.77 4.14 -0.35
C ASP A 154 5.78 5.29 -0.19
N LEU A 155 5.30 6.53 -0.17
CA LEU A 155 6.17 7.70 -0.01
C LEU A 155 6.84 7.72 1.36
N CYS A 156 6.10 7.38 2.41
CA CYS A 156 6.63 7.25 3.75
C CYS A 156 7.74 6.19 3.79
N ALA A 157 7.49 4.99 3.26
CA ALA A 157 8.49 3.91 3.19
C ALA A 157 9.72 4.32 2.37
N TYR A 158 9.53 4.99 1.22
CA TYR A 158 10.63 5.50 0.40
C TYR A 158 11.47 6.56 1.14
N LYS A 159 10.82 7.47 1.86
CA LYS A 159 11.51 8.49 2.67
C LYS A 159 12.28 7.86 3.82
N SER A 160 11.70 6.88 4.51
CA SER A 160 12.38 6.09 5.54
C SER A 160 13.62 5.39 4.98
N LYS A 161 13.53 4.79 3.78
CA LYS A 161 14.69 4.20 3.10
C LYS A 161 15.81 5.23 2.88
N ILE A 162 15.49 6.43 2.40
CA ILE A 162 16.49 7.50 2.21
C ILE A 162 17.17 7.85 3.53
N HIS A 163 16.41 8.00 4.62
CA HIS A 163 16.98 8.31 5.94
C HIS A 163 17.93 7.21 6.43
N ILE A 164 17.55 5.94 6.25
CA ILE A 164 18.39 4.79 6.60
C ILE A 164 19.67 4.79 5.74
N MET A 165 19.56 4.93 4.42
CA MET A 165 20.71 4.94 3.52
C MET A 165 21.69 6.08 3.82
N HIS A 166 21.18 7.28 4.12
CA HIS A 166 22.02 8.41 4.53
C HIS A 166 22.79 8.07 5.82
N ARG A 167 22.11 7.49 6.82
CA ARG A 167 22.75 7.09 8.08
C ARG A 167 23.83 6.02 7.89
N ILE A 168 23.54 4.99 7.09
CA ILE A 168 24.53 3.96 6.72
C ILE A 168 25.76 4.61 6.08
N SER A 169 25.57 5.48 5.08
CA SER A 169 26.69 6.15 4.42
C SER A 169 27.51 7.07 5.33
N THR A 170 26.90 7.67 6.36
CA THR A 170 27.62 8.49 7.34
C THR A 170 28.41 7.63 8.33
N GLU A 171 27.92 6.44 8.66
CA GLU A 171 28.62 5.50 9.54
C GLU A 171 29.74 4.76 8.79
N GLU A 172 29.54 4.37 7.53
CA GLU A 172 30.59 3.79 6.69
C GLU A 172 31.76 4.78 6.52
N LYS A 173 31.49 6.07 6.30
CA LYS A 173 32.53 7.11 6.29
C LYS A 173 33.26 7.29 7.62
N TYR A 174 32.61 6.95 8.74
CA TYR A 174 33.22 7.01 10.08
C TYR A 174 34.04 5.75 10.38
N ASN A 175 33.60 4.60 9.87
CA ASN A 175 34.28 3.30 10.00
C ASN A 175 35.36 3.06 8.92
N GLU A 176 35.42 3.88 7.86
CA GLU A 176 36.56 3.86 6.93
C GLU A 176 37.83 4.50 7.54
N GLU A 177 37.71 5.29 8.62
CA GLU A 177 38.86 5.83 9.36
C GLU A 177 39.40 4.87 10.45
N GLU A 178 38.64 3.83 10.79
CA GLU A 178 39.06 2.73 11.64
C GLU A 178 38.34 1.46 11.16
N ILE A 179 39.03 0.55 10.44
CA ILE A 179 38.92 -0.92 10.63
C ILE A 179 39.86 -1.67 9.67
N ASP A 180 40.59 -2.59 10.29
CA ASP A 180 41.40 -3.70 9.78
C ASP A 180 40.49 -4.86 9.33
N TYR A 181 40.78 -5.47 8.18
CA TYR A 181 39.91 -6.45 7.53
C TYR A 181 40.20 -7.87 8.02
N ASP A 182 39.22 -8.53 8.64
CA ASP A 182 38.97 -9.97 8.47
C ASP A 182 37.67 -10.38 9.16
N PHE A 183 36.72 -11.01 8.45
CA PHE A 183 35.80 -11.99 9.05
C PHE A 183 35.11 -12.88 8.00
N ASP A 184 35.14 -14.19 8.29
CA ASP A 184 34.68 -15.33 7.50
C ASP A 184 33.15 -15.56 7.60
N ASP A 185 32.57 -16.15 6.55
CA ASP A 185 31.13 -16.20 6.27
C ASP A 185 30.52 -17.61 6.49
N HIS A 186 29.82 -17.84 7.61
CA HIS A 186 28.98 -19.03 7.81
C HIS A 186 27.61 -18.67 8.43
N GLN A 187 26.52 -18.99 7.71
CA GLN A 187 25.14 -18.67 8.09
C GLN A 187 24.59 -19.64 9.15
N SER A 188 24.28 -19.12 10.35
CA SER A 188 23.71 -19.83 11.50
C SER A 188 22.38 -19.19 11.97
N PRO A 189 21.63 -19.80 12.93
CA PRO A 189 20.43 -19.19 13.56
C PRO A 189 20.66 -17.81 14.20
N GLU A 190 21.92 -17.43 14.42
CA GLU A 190 22.33 -16.08 14.82
C GLU A 190 21.89 -15.03 13.80
N ASN A 191 21.68 -15.41 12.53
CA ASN A 191 21.22 -14.51 11.48
C ASN A 191 19.87 -13.85 11.79
N ILE A 192 18.94 -14.54 12.45
CA ILE A 192 17.62 -13.98 12.79
C ILE A 192 17.74 -12.98 13.94
N GLU A 193 18.59 -13.24 14.93
CA GLU A 193 18.86 -12.29 16.02
C GLU A 193 19.66 -11.08 15.55
N VAL A 194 20.60 -11.28 14.63
CA VAL A 194 21.37 -10.20 13.97
C VAL A 194 20.43 -9.36 13.12
N GLU A 195 19.54 -9.97 12.34
CA GLU A 195 18.52 -9.28 11.55
C GLU A 195 17.55 -8.50 12.45
N ASN A 196 17.07 -9.08 13.55
CA ASN A 196 16.23 -8.38 14.53
C ASN A 196 16.96 -7.21 15.21
N ARG A 197 18.25 -7.36 15.54
CA ARG A 197 19.09 -6.27 16.05
C ARG A 197 19.27 -5.17 15.00
N GLN A 198 19.48 -5.53 13.74
CA GLN A 198 19.58 -4.57 12.63
C GLN A 198 18.25 -3.84 12.43
N ILE A 199 17.12 -4.53 12.44
CA ILE A 199 15.77 -3.93 12.35
C ILE A 199 15.56 -2.94 13.50
N HIS A 200 15.89 -3.33 14.74
CA HIS A 200 15.76 -2.45 15.90
C HIS A 200 16.66 -1.21 15.78
N ARG A 201 17.91 -1.39 15.32
CA ARG A 201 18.85 -0.30 15.03
C ARG A 201 18.31 0.64 13.96
N TYR A 202 17.78 0.13 12.85
CA TYR A 202 17.19 0.93 11.78
C TYR A 202 15.92 1.67 12.23
N GLN A 203 15.08 1.06 13.06
CA GLN A 203 13.92 1.73 13.65
C GLN A 203 14.33 2.94 14.50
N GLN A 204 15.47 2.87 15.20
CA GLN A 204 15.99 4.01 15.95
C GLN A 204 16.52 5.14 15.05
N TRP A 205 16.92 4.83 13.82
CA TRP A 205 17.46 5.80 12.85
C TRP A 205 16.40 6.57 12.10
N VAL A 206 15.21 5.98 11.90
CA VAL A 206 14.05 6.67 11.32
C VAL A 206 13.32 7.48 12.40
N LYS A 207 14.05 8.29 13.16
CA LYS A 207 13.44 9.24 14.10
C LYS A 207 13.18 10.55 13.38
N ILE A 208 11.90 10.83 13.16
CA ILE A 208 11.42 12.12 12.67
C ILE A 208 11.36 13.08 13.87
N PRO A 209 11.77 14.35 13.71
CA PRO A 209 11.61 15.37 14.75
C PRO A 209 10.18 15.41 15.30
N ASP A 210 10.03 15.62 16.62
CA ASP A 210 8.72 15.56 17.29
C ASP A 210 7.70 16.54 16.69
N ASN A 211 8.17 17.72 16.26
CA ASN A 211 7.35 18.74 15.60
C ASN A 211 6.81 18.33 14.21
N SER A 212 7.31 17.25 13.63
CA SER A 212 7.00 16.79 12.28
C SER A 212 6.28 15.44 12.25
N LYS A 213 6.05 14.81 13.42
CA LYS A 213 5.41 13.49 13.52
C LYS A 213 3.96 13.47 13.02
N ASP A 214 3.24 14.57 13.24
CA ASP A 214 1.84 14.72 12.83
C ASP A 214 1.69 15.42 11.46
N CYS A 215 2.81 15.67 10.77
CA CYS A 215 2.85 16.32 9.47
C CYS A 215 3.04 15.28 8.36
N LEU A 216 2.52 15.58 7.16
CA LEU A 216 2.80 14.81 5.94
C LEU A 216 4.20 15.15 5.38
N PHE A 217 5.27 15.01 6.18
CA PHE A 217 6.65 15.39 5.80
C PHE A 217 7.22 14.58 4.60
N PHE A 218 6.54 13.50 4.21
CA PHE A 218 6.88 12.62 3.10
C PHE A 218 6.12 12.95 1.79
N VAL A 219 5.17 13.89 1.82
CA VAL A 219 4.31 14.29 0.69
C VAL A 219 4.90 15.50 -0.02
#